data_AF-A0A3G8YEM4-F1
#
_entry.id   AF-A0A3G8YEM4-F1
#
_cell.length_a   1.000
_cell.length_b   1.000
_cell.length_c   1.000
_cell.angle_alpha   90.00
_cell.angle_beta   90.00
_cell.angle_gamma   90.00
#
_symmetry.space_group_name_H-M   'P 1'
#
loop_
_entity.id
_entity.type
_entity.pdbx_description
1 polymer ?
#
loop_
_entity_poly.entity_id
_entity_poly.type
_entity_poly.pdbx_seq_one_letter_code
_entity_poly.pdbx_strand_id
1 'polypeptide(L)'
;MTSPLSETDRALLMDEGDLLSRRLAQQLYAPLERQDRITLYGRSLALNLVQALLPTIEQITWRMDKPLSAHLTSDLRGRAVVQTVTFDGELHRNLPVDDLIETALFVRGRLHPKISEKLLGALHGSEHAATRALVACLKSKPVLDATQRYLRGLLGQGRLGQ
;
A
#
# COMPACT_ATOMS: atom_id res chain seq x y z
N MET A 1 3.07 -20.14 -3.02
CA MET A 1 4.36 -19.43 -3.14
C MET A 1 4.07 -18.11 -3.83
N THR A 2 4.25 -16.98 -3.15
CA THR A 2 4.14 -15.66 -3.79
C THR A 2 5.28 -15.57 -4.79
N SER A 3 4.97 -15.46 -6.08
CA SER A 3 5.99 -15.17 -7.09
C SER A 3 6.68 -13.84 -6.69
N PRO A 4 8.02 -13.75 -6.74
CA PRO A 4 8.68 -12.49 -6.51
C PRO A 4 8.14 -11.45 -7.51
N LEU A 5 7.93 -10.21 -7.04
CA LEU A 5 7.55 -9.10 -7.92
C LEU A 5 8.54 -9.01 -9.08
N SER A 6 8.04 -8.74 -10.28
CA SER A 6 8.92 -8.45 -11.41
C SER A 6 9.76 -7.22 -11.12
N GLU A 7 10.89 -7.06 -11.82
CA GLU A 7 11.72 -5.86 -11.67
C GLU A 7 10.95 -4.59 -12.01
N THR A 8 10.09 -4.64 -13.03
CA THR A 8 9.17 -3.57 -13.41
C THR A 8 8.18 -3.23 -12.30
N ASP A 9 7.57 -4.25 -11.69
CA ASP A 9 6.62 -4.03 -10.58
C ASP A 9 7.30 -3.41 -9.37
N ARG A 10 8.51 -3.88 -9.07
CA ARG A 10 9.31 -3.32 -7.99
C ARG A 10 9.66 -1.86 -8.27
N ALA A 11 10.00 -1.50 -9.50
CA ALA A 11 10.28 -0.11 -9.87
C ALA A 11 9.05 0.79 -9.66
N LEU A 12 7.85 0.35 -10.09
CA LEU A 12 6.60 1.07 -9.86
C LEU A 12 6.35 1.34 -8.37
N LEU A 13 6.57 0.35 -7.50
CA LEU A 13 6.41 0.54 -6.06
C LEU A 13 7.50 1.41 -5.44
N MET A 14 8.71 1.44 -6.01
CA MET A 14 9.76 2.37 -5.56
C MET A 14 9.38 3.82 -5.89
N ASP A 15 8.77 4.07 -7.05
CA ASP A 15 8.30 5.41 -7.43
C ASP A 15 7.16 5.90 -6.52
N GLU A 16 6.19 5.03 -6.22
CA GLU A 16 5.15 5.32 -5.21
C GLU A 16 5.77 5.53 -3.82
N GLY A 17 6.79 4.75 -3.48
CA GLY A 17 7.58 4.91 -2.28
C GLY A 17 8.28 6.26 -2.19
N ASP A 18 8.82 6.77 -3.29
CA ASP A 18 9.50 8.06 -3.35
C ASP A 18 8.51 9.23 -3.26
N LEU A 19 7.34 9.10 -3.89
CA LEU A 19 6.23 10.04 -3.70
C LEU A 19 5.79 10.11 -2.24
N LEU A 20 5.57 8.94 -1.61
CA LEU A 20 5.22 8.85 -0.21
C LEU A 20 6.32 9.46 0.69
N SER A 21 7.59 9.19 0.38
CA SER A 21 8.74 9.73 1.12
C SER A 21 8.75 11.26 1.14
N ARG A 22 8.53 11.90 -0.02
CA ARG A 22 8.41 13.37 -0.11
C ARG A 22 7.28 13.91 0.77
N ARG A 23 6.13 13.24 0.77
CA ARG A 23 4.99 13.63 1.61
C ARG A 23 5.26 13.41 3.10
N LEU A 24 5.90 12.31 3.48
CA LEU A 24 6.32 12.05 4.85
C LEU A 24 7.32 13.10 5.35
N ALA A 25 8.30 13.50 4.52
CA ALA A 25 9.24 14.55 4.87
C ALA A 25 8.53 15.86 5.25
N GLN A 26 7.51 16.25 4.48
CA GLN A 26 6.71 17.45 4.73
C GLN A 26 5.90 17.36 6.02
N GLN A 27 5.34 16.18 6.34
CA GLN A 27 4.41 16.03 7.46
C GLN A 27 5.08 15.67 8.78
N LEU A 28 6.24 15.03 8.73
CA LEU A 28 7.04 14.71 9.91
C LEU A 28 8.02 15.85 10.28
N TYR A 29 8.11 16.90 9.45
CA TYR A 29 9.05 18.01 9.61
C TYR A 29 10.49 17.51 9.86
N ALA A 30 10.87 16.45 9.15
CA ALA A 30 12.15 15.78 9.37
C ALA A 30 13.31 16.65 8.84
N PRO A 31 14.43 16.78 9.58
CA PRO A 31 15.59 17.53 9.10
C PRO A 31 16.29 16.81 7.95
N LEU A 32 17.09 17.54 7.17
CA LEU A 32 17.75 17.05 5.95
C LEU A 32 18.62 15.80 6.21
N GLU A 33 19.28 15.73 7.36
CA GLU A 33 20.08 14.58 7.80
C GLU A 33 19.28 13.27 7.97
N ARG A 34 17.94 13.33 7.96
CA ARG A 34 17.06 12.16 8.09
C ARG A 34 16.38 11.75 6.79
N GLN A 35 16.73 12.37 5.65
CA GLN A 35 16.07 12.06 4.38
C GLN A 35 16.23 10.60 3.96
N ASP A 36 17.36 9.95 4.24
CA ASP A 36 17.54 8.52 3.95
C ASP A 36 16.58 7.65 4.76
N ARG A 37 16.33 8.01 6.02
CA ARG A 37 15.37 7.32 6.89
C ARG A 37 13.94 7.52 6.40
N ILE A 38 13.60 8.73 5.95
CA ILE A 38 12.28 9.02 5.37
C ILE A 38 12.08 8.28 4.05
N THR A 39 13.10 8.22 3.20
CA THR A 39 13.11 7.45 1.95
C THR A 39 12.89 5.97 2.23
N LEU A 40 13.60 5.42 3.22
CA LEU A 40 13.37 4.06 3.70
C LEU A 40 11.92 3.85 4.13
N TYR A 41 11.33 4.81 4.87
CA TYR A 41 9.95 4.68 5.32
C TYR A 41 8.96 4.65 4.17
N GLY A 42 9.03 5.60 3.23
CA GLY A 42 8.09 5.66 2.12
C GLY A 42 8.18 4.41 1.24
N ARG A 43 9.40 4.04 0.81
CA ARG A 43 9.62 2.82 0.00
C ARG A 43 9.16 1.56 0.71
N SER A 44 9.50 1.40 1.98
CA SER A 44 9.11 0.21 2.74
C SER A 44 7.59 0.12 2.93
N LEU A 45 6.92 1.23 3.24
CA LEU A 45 5.47 1.24 3.44
C LEU A 45 4.74 0.92 2.13
N ALA A 46 5.08 1.58 1.03
CA ALA A 46 4.45 1.34 -0.28
C ALA A 46 4.63 -0.13 -0.71
N LEU A 47 5.87 -0.60 -0.67
CA LEU A 47 6.22 -1.95 -1.11
C LEU A 47 5.53 -3.04 -0.27
N ASN A 48 5.60 -2.94 1.06
CA ASN A 48 5.04 -3.97 1.93
C ASN A 48 3.51 -3.94 1.96
N LEU A 49 2.89 -2.77 1.85
CA LEU A 49 1.43 -2.66 1.83
C LEU A 49 0.85 -3.35 0.58
N VAL A 50 1.43 -3.10 -0.59
CA VAL A 50 0.97 -3.71 -1.84
C VAL A 50 1.32 -5.19 -1.92
N GLN A 51 2.55 -5.59 -1.55
CA GLN A 51 2.93 -7.00 -1.56
C GLN A 51 2.07 -7.86 -0.64
N ALA A 52 1.63 -7.32 0.51
CA ALA A 52 0.70 -8.02 1.38
C ALA A 52 -0.72 -8.05 0.78
N LEU A 53 -1.13 -7.02 0.05
CA LEU A 53 -2.47 -6.91 -0.50
C LEU A 53 -2.74 -7.91 -1.63
N LEU A 54 -1.80 -8.09 -2.58
CA LEU A 54 -2.00 -8.94 -3.76
C LEU A 54 -2.48 -10.37 -3.40
N PRO A 55 -1.74 -11.18 -2.62
CA PRO A 55 -2.21 -12.52 -2.24
C PRO A 55 -3.44 -12.49 -1.33
N THR A 56 -3.65 -11.39 -0.58
CA THR A 56 -4.84 -11.23 0.27
C THR A 56 -6.11 -11.09 -0.57
N ILE A 57 -6.05 -10.35 -1.68
CA ILE A 57 -7.17 -10.24 -2.63
C ILE A 57 -7.52 -11.62 -3.17
N GLU A 58 -6.54 -12.35 -3.68
CA GLU A 58 -6.75 -13.68 -4.26
C GLU A 58 -7.34 -14.64 -3.22
N GLN A 59 -6.76 -14.70 -2.02
CA GLN A 59 -7.24 -15.59 -0.97
C GLN A 59 -8.67 -15.29 -0.53
N ILE A 60 -9.04 -14.01 -0.40
CA ILE A 60 -10.39 -13.63 0.03
C ILE A 60 -11.41 -13.92 -1.07
N THR A 61 -11.09 -13.56 -2.31
CA THR A 61 -11.99 -13.72 -3.46
C THR A 61 -12.22 -15.21 -3.79
N TRP A 62 -11.20 -16.05 -3.63
CA TRP A 62 -11.34 -17.51 -3.66
C TRP A 62 -12.31 -18.05 -2.62
N ARG A 63 -12.22 -17.58 -1.37
CA ARG A 63 -13.14 -18.00 -0.28
C ARG A 63 -14.58 -17.53 -0.47
N MET A 64 -14.81 -16.62 -1.41
CA MET A 64 -16.12 -16.07 -1.74
C MET A 64 -16.71 -16.65 -3.03
N ASP A 65 -16.12 -17.74 -3.55
CA ASP A 65 -16.51 -18.40 -4.81
C ASP A 65 -16.52 -17.43 -6.02
N LYS A 66 -15.68 -16.39 -5.97
CA LYS A 66 -15.51 -15.40 -7.03
C LYS A 66 -14.02 -15.13 -7.23
N PRO A 67 -13.23 -16.13 -7.63
CA PRO A 67 -11.77 -16.01 -7.67
C PRO A 67 -11.35 -14.88 -8.60
N LEU A 68 -10.53 -13.97 -8.06
CA LEU A 68 -9.84 -12.95 -8.82
C LEU A 68 -8.33 -13.20 -8.73
N SER A 69 -7.63 -13.01 -9.83
CA SER A 69 -6.17 -12.87 -9.82
C SER A 69 -5.82 -11.40 -9.67
N ALA A 70 -4.80 -11.09 -8.86
CA ALA A 70 -4.38 -9.73 -8.59
C ALA A 70 -2.89 -9.56 -8.92
N HIS A 71 -2.58 -8.63 -9.81
CA HIS A 71 -1.21 -8.31 -10.21
C HIS A 71 -0.98 -6.81 -10.22
N LEU A 72 0.28 -6.41 -10.07
CA LEU A 72 0.66 -5.02 -10.24
C LEU A 72 0.84 -4.73 -11.73
N THR A 73 0.46 -3.53 -12.15
CA THR A 73 0.76 -3.00 -13.48
C THR A 73 0.82 -1.47 -13.39
N SER A 74 1.03 -0.81 -14.53
CA SER A 74 0.96 0.65 -14.63
C SER A 74 -0.28 1.10 -15.40
N ASP A 75 -0.83 2.25 -15.03
CA ASP A 75 -1.83 2.94 -15.86
C ASP A 75 -1.18 3.66 -17.06
N LEU A 76 -2.00 4.28 -17.92
CA LEU A 76 -1.52 5.04 -19.08
C LEU A 76 -0.63 6.25 -18.71
N ARG A 77 -0.58 6.63 -17.44
CA ARG A 77 0.26 7.72 -16.91
C ARG A 77 1.50 7.18 -16.19
N GLY A 78 1.73 5.86 -16.22
CA GLY A 78 2.85 5.20 -15.54
C GLY A 78 2.66 5.03 -14.03
N ARG A 79 1.45 5.26 -13.49
CA ARG A 79 1.20 5.12 -12.05
C ARG A 79 0.91 3.68 -11.68
N ALA A 80 1.32 3.26 -10.49
CA ALA A 80 1.13 1.90 -10.05
C ALA A 80 -0.35 1.60 -9.79
N VAL A 81 -0.87 0.52 -10.38
CA VAL A 81 -2.23 0.05 -10.16
C VAL A 81 -2.23 -1.44 -9.87
N VAL A 82 -3.02 -1.84 -8.89
CA VAL A 82 -3.37 -3.25 -8.70
C VAL A 82 -4.48 -3.58 -9.68
N GLN A 83 -4.19 -4.42 -10.67
CA GLN A 83 -5.19 -4.93 -11.59
C GLN A 83 -5.74 -6.23 -11.06
N THR A 84 -7.06 -6.37 -11.11
CA THR A 84 -7.77 -7.60 -10.77
C THR A 84 -8.48 -8.12 -12.00
N VAL A 85 -8.34 -9.42 -12.26
CA VAL A 85 -8.94 -10.11 -13.40
C VAL A 85 -9.71 -11.34 -12.93
N THR A 86 -10.77 -11.69 -13.64
CA THR A 86 -11.52 -12.94 -13.42
C THR A 86 -10.68 -14.14 -13.87
N PHE A 87 -11.15 -15.35 -13.56
CA PHE A 87 -10.53 -16.58 -14.03
C PHE A 87 -10.46 -16.66 -15.58
N ASP A 88 -11.44 -16.10 -16.27
CA ASP A 88 -11.50 -16.05 -17.74
C ASP A 88 -10.59 -14.96 -18.33
N GLY A 89 -9.85 -14.24 -17.49
CA GLY A 89 -8.93 -13.17 -17.90
C GLY A 89 -9.61 -11.83 -18.15
N GLU A 90 -10.91 -11.70 -17.85
CA GLU A 90 -11.61 -10.43 -18.02
C GLU A 90 -11.20 -9.44 -16.94
N LEU A 91 -10.97 -8.19 -17.34
CA LEU A 91 -10.66 -7.12 -16.42
C LEU A 91 -11.84 -6.90 -15.47
N HIS A 92 -11.61 -7.13 -14.18
CA HIS A 92 -12.58 -6.83 -13.14
C HIS A 92 -12.42 -5.38 -12.68
N ARG A 93 -11.21 -4.98 -12.29
CA ARG A 93 -10.95 -3.64 -11.75
C ARG A 93 -9.48 -3.26 -11.78
N ASN A 94 -9.22 -1.97 -12.01
CA ASN A 94 -7.94 -1.33 -11.70
C ASN A 94 -8.07 -0.51 -10.42
N LEU A 95 -7.13 -0.70 -9.52
CA LEU A 95 -7.12 -0.18 -8.15
C LEU A 95 -5.83 0.64 -7.96
N PRO A 96 -5.89 1.98 -8.00
CA PRO A 96 -4.71 2.82 -7.85
C PRO A 96 -3.99 2.58 -6.52
N VAL A 97 -2.67 2.45 -6.55
CA VAL A 97 -1.88 2.20 -5.33
C VAL A 97 -1.84 3.45 -4.43
N ASP A 98 -1.83 4.64 -5.02
CA ASP A 98 -1.90 5.91 -4.30
C ASP A 98 -3.19 6.03 -3.46
N ASP A 99 -4.33 5.57 -3.96
CA ASP A 99 -5.59 5.51 -3.20
C ASP A 99 -5.50 4.59 -1.98
N LEU A 100 -4.86 3.43 -2.11
CA LEU A 100 -4.62 2.51 -0.99
C LEU A 100 -3.71 3.17 0.06
N ILE A 101 -2.59 3.77 -0.38
CA ILE A 101 -1.65 4.46 0.50
C ILE A 101 -2.36 5.61 1.22
N GLU A 102 -3.15 6.41 0.50
CA GLU A 102 -3.88 7.55 1.05
C GLU A 102 -4.86 7.09 2.11
N THR A 103 -5.69 6.10 1.80
CA THR A 103 -6.72 5.60 2.72
C THR A 103 -6.14 4.88 3.94
N ALA A 104 -4.96 4.26 3.81
CA ALA A 104 -4.29 3.52 4.88
C ALA A 104 -3.49 4.42 5.82
N LEU A 105 -2.78 5.42 5.29
CA LEU A 105 -1.82 6.20 6.06
C LEU A 105 -2.32 7.59 6.43
N PHE A 106 -3.29 8.15 5.70
CA PHE A 106 -3.72 9.54 5.86
C PHE A 106 -5.19 9.64 6.27
N VAL A 107 -5.50 10.72 6.98
CA VAL A 107 -6.85 11.13 7.35
C VAL A 107 -6.99 12.62 7.05
N ARG A 108 -7.92 12.98 6.17
CA ARG A 108 -8.14 14.37 5.72
C ARG A 108 -6.84 15.04 5.24
N GLY A 109 -6.06 14.31 4.44
CA GLY A 109 -4.79 14.77 3.86
C GLY A 109 -3.58 14.77 4.81
N ARG A 110 -3.77 14.54 6.11
CA ARG A 110 -2.70 14.50 7.13
C ARG A 110 -2.38 13.07 7.56
N LEU A 111 -1.12 12.80 7.87
CA LEU A 111 -0.67 11.49 8.32
C LEU A 111 -1.46 11.12 9.57
N HIS A 112 -1.98 9.91 9.58
CA HIS A 112 -2.77 9.42 10.69
C HIS A 112 -1.94 9.51 11.98
N PRO A 113 -2.46 10.06 13.09
CA PRO A 113 -1.66 10.34 14.29
C PRO A 113 -0.87 9.13 14.82
N LYS A 114 -1.49 7.94 14.83
CA LYS A 114 -0.81 6.68 15.22
C LYS A 114 0.35 6.30 14.31
N ILE A 115 0.26 6.58 13.01
CA ILE A 115 1.35 6.32 12.06
C ILE A 115 2.46 7.34 12.30
N SER A 116 2.10 8.62 12.41
CA SER A 116 3.04 9.71 12.71
C SER A 116 3.85 9.43 13.97
N GLU A 117 3.18 9.07 15.08
CA GLU A 117 3.81 8.75 16.36
C GLU A 117 4.86 7.63 16.22
N LYS A 118 4.55 6.55 15.49
CA LYS A 118 5.47 5.42 15.32
C LYS A 118 6.67 5.79 14.45
N LEU A 119 6.46 6.52 13.36
CA LEU A 119 7.54 6.93 12.47
C LEU A 119 8.45 7.97 13.12
N LEU A 120 7.89 8.96 13.84
CA LEU A 120 8.66 9.96 14.60
C LEU A 120 9.45 9.32 15.73
N GLY A 121 8.83 8.41 16.49
CA GLY A 121 9.49 7.71 17.60
C GLY A 121 10.71 6.89 17.15
N ALA A 122 10.73 6.43 15.92
CA ALA A 122 11.85 5.68 15.35
C ALA A 122 12.79 6.52 14.45
N LEU A 123 12.47 7.79 14.20
CA LEU A 123 13.23 8.64 13.26
C LEU A 123 14.71 8.77 13.64
N HIS A 124 14.98 8.91 14.94
CA HIS A 124 16.33 9.01 15.52
C HIS A 124 16.84 7.68 16.05
N GLY A 125 16.08 6.60 15.87
CA GLY A 125 16.42 5.27 16.36
C GLY A 125 17.37 4.51 15.45
N SER A 126 17.79 3.34 15.94
CA SER A 126 18.53 2.35 15.15
C SER A 126 17.69 1.80 14.00
N GLU A 127 18.32 1.10 13.06
CA GLU A 127 17.62 0.41 11.97
C GLU A 127 16.58 -0.60 12.48
N HIS A 128 16.87 -1.25 13.60
CA HIS A 128 15.93 -2.15 14.26
C HIS A 128 14.70 -1.38 14.78
N ALA A 129 14.89 -0.17 15.31
CA ALA A 129 13.78 0.68 15.73
C ALA A 129 12.92 1.11 14.52
N ALA A 130 13.56 1.50 13.41
CA ALA A 130 12.90 1.82 12.15
C ALA A 130 12.07 0.64 11.62
N THR A 131 12.65 -0.55 11.60
CA THR A 131 11.97 -1.78 11.16
C THR A 131 10.75 -2.08 12.04
N ARG A 132 10.90 -2.00 13.37
CA ARG A 132 9.77 -2.20 14.29
C ARG A 132 8.67 -1.17 14.10
N ALA A 133 9.02 0.09 13.85
CA ALA A 133 8.04 1.14 13.57
C ALA A 133 7.27 0.84 12.28
N LEU A 134 7.95 0.46 11.21
CA LEU A 134 7.30 0.07 9.95
C LEU A 134 6.34 -1.09 10.12
N VAL A 135 6.76 -2.15 10.82
CA VAL A 135 5.89 -3.29 11.14
C VAL A 135 4.70 -2.84 11.99
N ALA A 136 4.91 -1.98 12.99
CA ALA A 136 3.84 -1.44 13.82
C ALA A 136 2.85 -0.58 13.04
N CYS A 137 3.32 0.20 12.05
CA CYS A 137 2.47 0.97 11.14
C CYS A 137 1.59 0.04 10.30
N LEU A 138 2.18 -0.97 9.65
CA LEU A 138 1.45 -1.92 8.80
C LEU A 138 0.41 -2.74 9.58
N LYS A 139 0.70 -3.07 10.85
CA LYS A 139 -0.23 -3.78 11.75
C LYS A 139 -1.20 -2.84 12.48
N SER A 140 -1.11 -1.54 12.26
CA SER A 140 -1.95 -0.59 12.97
C SER A 140 -3.42 -0.70 12.51
N LYS A 141 -4.34 -0.47 13.45
CA LYS A 141 -5.78 -0.49 13.16
C LYS A 141 -6.18 0.39 11.95
N PRO A 142 -5.67 1.63 11.77
CA PRO A 142 -5.99 2.44 10.59
C PRO A 142 -5.67 1.76 9.26
N VAL A 143 -4.49 1.14 9.15
CA VAL A 143 -4.05 0.43 7.94
C VAL A 143 -4.92 -0.80 7.71
N LEU A 144 -5.13 -1.62 8.73
CA LEU A 144 -5.97 -2.82 8.61
C LEU A 144 -7.42 -2.48 8.25
N ASP A 145 -8.01 -1.47 8.89
CA ASP A 145 -9.38 -1.02 8.61
C ASP A 145 -9.48 -0.45 7.18
N ALA A 146 -8.45 0.28 6.70
CA ALA A 146 -8.41 0.80 5.34
C ALA A 146 -8.30 -0.31 4.30
N THR A 147 -7.37 -1.25 4.49
CA THR A 147 -7.24 -2.44 3.64
C THR A 147 -8.54 -3.23 3.60
N GLN A 148 -9.20 -3.41 4.74
CA GLN A 148 -10.51 -4.07 4.81
C GLN A 148 -11.60 -3.31 4.03
N ARG A 149 -11.66 -1.98 4.15
CA ARG A 149 -12.59 -1.16 3.34
C ARG A 149 -12.29 -1.27 1.85
N TYR A 150 -11.02 -1.26 1.49
CA TYR A 150 -10.55 -1.39 0.11
C TYR A 150 -11.01 -2.71 -0.50
N LEU A 151 -10.78 -3.82 0.22
CA LEU A 151 -11.23 -5.16 -0.14
C LEU A 151 -12.76 -5.25 -0.23
N ARG A 152 -13.49 -4.67 0.73
CA ARG A 152 -14.97 -4.62 0.66
C ARG A 152 -15.46 -3.84 -0.56
N GLY A 153 -14.79 -2.76 -0.94
CA GLY A 153 -15.11 -1.98 -2.14
C GLY A 153 -14.92 -2.79 -3.42
N LEU A 154 -13.86 -3.61 -3.48
CA LEU A 154 -13.63 -4.56 -4.57
C LEU A 154 -14.78 -5.58 -4.67
N LEU A 155 -15.22 -6.11 -3.53
CA LEU A 155 -16.21 -7.19 -3.46
C LEU A 155 -17.68 -6.73 -3.57
N GLY A 156 -17.98 -5.52 -3.09
CA GLY A 156 -19.34 -5.04 -2.85
C GLY A 156 -20.08 -4.52 -4.07
N GLN A 157 -19.42 -4.33 -5.20
CA GLN A 157 -20.04 -3.77 -6.42
C GLN A 157 -20.45 -4.81 -7.47
N GLY A 158 -20.35 -6.11 -7.17
CA GLY A 158 -20.95 -7.19 -7.98
C GLY A 158 -22.49 -7.30 -7.89
N ARG A 159 -23.17 -6.22 -7.52
CA ARG A 159 -24.64 -6.07 -7.45
C ARG A 159 -25.01 -4.65 -7.85
N LEU A 160 -24.97 -4.35 -9.14
CA LEU A 160 -25.69 -3.23 -9.79
C LEU A 160 -25.59 -3.50 -11.30
N GLY A 161 -26.45 -4.39 -11.77
CA GLY A 161 -26.46 -4.94 -13.11
C GLY A 161 -27.48 -6.08 -13.23
N GLN A 162 -28.65 -5.89 -12.62
CA GLN A 162 -29.91 -6.53 -12.97
C GLN A 162 -30.97 -5.45 -12.94
#